data_AF-A0A9D1DDW6-F1
#
_entry.id   AF-A0A9D1DDW6-F1
#
_cell.length_a   1.000
_cell.length_b   1.000
_cell.length_c   1.000
_cell.angle_alpha   90.00
_cell.angle_beta   90.00
_cell.angle_gamma   90.00
#
_symmetry.space_group_name_H-M   'P 1'
#
loop_
_entity.id
_entity.type
_entity.pdbx_description
1 polymer ?
#
loop_
_entity_poly.entity_id
_entity_poly.type
_entity_poly.pdbx_seq_one_letter_code
_entity_poly.pdbx_strand_id
1 'polypeptide(L)'
;KQIMDEAVICVHCGCPVDTTVRPQVKPPENPKELLNTLSQRVQIGGILWIIIGSFQVLYALILLFLFFDWFAAVIGVIGILNIVTSVKDFQYSKTVLDNPNGIVEKYEPLGDPIATLIWNSICFFAGCLALDILGILIGLIGVGGSIYDLIGVRGFVMSKREAFAAMNPSRRSFGNPIFSDKSRRYDPTASDDPNRANSPSGNPGRPNPPRADAPANSWTCPSCGRVNAAYVGTCACGRRKNS
;
A
#
# COMPACT_ATOMS: atom_id res chain seq x y z
N LYS A 1 -17.60 -5.32 -41.06
CA LYS A 1 -16.21 -5.80 -41.26
C LYS A 1 -15.54 -5.88 -39.90
N GLN A 2 -15.57 -7.07 -39.29
CA GLN A 2 -14.75 -7.38 -38.12
C GLN A 2 -13.32 -7.59 -38.63
N ILE A 3 -12.39 -6.82 -38.10
CA ILE A 3 -10.96 -7.01 -38.34
C ILE A 3 -10.58 -8.13 -37.36
N MET A 4 -10.20 -9.29 -37.90
CA MET A 4 -9.81 -10.44 -37.10
C MET A 4 -8.49 -10.13 -36.38
N ASP A 5 -8.41 -10.53 -35.11
CA ASP A 5 -7.21 -10.44 -34.29
C ASP A 5 -6.02 -11.10 -35.00
N GLU A 6 -4.96 -10.33 -35.19
CA GLU A 6 -3.68 -10.81 -35.70
C GLU A 6 -3.13 -11.85 -34.71
N ALA A 7 -3.20 -13.12 -35.07
CA ALA A 7 -2.63 -14.19 -34.26
C ALA A 7 -1.10 -14.06 -34.27
N VAL A 8 -0.52 -13.51 -33.20
CA VAL A 8 0.93 -13.44 -33.03
C VAL A 8 1.45 -14.84 -32.70
N ILE A 9 2.37 -15.35 -33.51
CA ILE A 9 2.97 -16.69 -33.34
C ILE A 9 4.40 -16.52 -32.84
N CYS A 10 4.82 -17.35 -31.88
CA CYS A 10 6.20 -17.31 -31.38
C CYS A 10 7.18 -17.80 -32.47
N VAL A 11 8.11 -16.94 -32.88
CA VAL A 11 9.07 -17.20 -33.99
C VAL A 11 10.00 -18.39 -33.71
N HIS A 12 10.16 -18.80 -32.45
CA HIS A 12 11.10 -19.85 -32.08
C HIS A 12 10.48 -21.25 -31.94
N CYS A 13 9.20 -21.35 -31.56
CA CYS A 13 8.54 -22.64 -31.36
C CYS A 13 7.28 -22.85 -32.20
N GLY A 14 6.81 -21.82 -32.93
CA GLY A 14 5.64 -21.91 -33.80
C GLY A 14 4.30 -22.05 -33.08
N CYS A 15 4.27 -21.95 -31.75
CA CYS A 15 3.03 -22.01 -30.98
C CYS A 15 2.27 -20.67 -31.02
N PRO A 16 0.93 -20.69 -31.03
CA PRO A 16 0.12 -19.48 -30.93
C PRO A 16 0.41 -18.79 -29.59
N VAL A 17 0.72 -17.49 -29.62
CA VAL A 17 0.83 -16.70 -28.39
C VAL A 17 -0.59 -16.43 -27.92
N ASP A 18 -0.97 -17.05 -26.80
CA ASP A 18 -2.21 -16.70 -26.12
C ASP A 18 -2.11 -15.25 -25.64
N THR A 19 -2.80 -14.34 -26.33
CA THR A 19 -2.91 -12.92 -25.95
C THR A 19 -3.67 -12.73 -24.65
N THR A 20 -4.24 -13.79 -24.04
CA THR A 20 -4.53 -13.82 -22.61
C THR A 20 -3.26 -14.06 -21.81
N VAL A 21 -2.25 -13.20 -22.00
CA VAL A 21 -1.20 -13.02 -21.01
C VAL A 21 -1.92 -12.57 -19.75
N ARG A 22 -2.25 -13.52 -18.87
CA ARG A 22 -2.46 -13.22 -17.47
C ARG A 22 -1.26 -12.37 -17.11
N PRO A 23 -1.45 -11.13 -16.64
CA PRO A 23 -0.32 -10.28 -16.27
C PRO A 23 0.57 -11.16 -15.42
N GLN A 24 1.82 -11.35 -15.86
CA GLN A 24 2.83 -12.11 -15.12
C GLN A 24 2.72 -11.65 -13.68
N VAL A 25 2.15 -12.50 -12.82
CA VAL A 25 1.89 -12.12 -11.43
C VAL A 25 3.28 -11.97 -10.85
N LYS A 26 3.72 -10.72 -10.76
CA LYS A 26 5.03 -10.39 -10.24
C LYS A 26 5.15 -11.10 -8.89
N PRO A 27 6.25 -11.84 -8.65
CA PRO A 27 6.41 -12.54 -7.39
C PRO A 27 6.17 -11.55 -6.25
N PRO A 28 5.44 -11.96 -5.20
CA PRO A 28 5.07 -11.07 -4.11
C PRO A 28 6.32 -10.44 -3.53
N GLU A 29 6.35 -9.10 -3.48
CA GLU A 29 7.48 -8.36 -2.95
C GLU A 29 7.65 -8.68 -1.47
N ASN A 30 8.89 -8.89 -1.03
CA ASN A 30 9.19 -9.23 0.36
C ASN A 30 8.86 -8.02 1.27
N PRO A 31 7.90 -8.15 2.22
CA PRO A 31 7.51 -7.05 3.09
C PRO A 31 8.66 -6.44 3.88
N LYS A 32 9.59 -7.27 4.37
CA LYS A 32 10.74 -6.82 5.18
C LYS A 32 11.71 -5.99 4.35
N GLU A 33 11.98 -6.44 3.12
CA GLU A 33 12.87 -5.73 2.20
C GLU A 33 12.26 -4.38 1.79
N LEU A 34 10.95 -4.35 1.56
CA LEU A 34 10.23 -3.14 1.20
C LEU A 34 10.22 -2.10 2.33
N LEU A 35 9.98 -2.54 3.57
CA LEU A 35 10.02 -1.68 4.76
C LEU A 35 11.44 -1.19 5.05
N ASN A 36 12.46 -2.04 4.93
CA ASN A 36 13.86 -1.62 5.08
C ASN A 36 14.25 -0.57 4.03
N THR A 37 13.84 -0.77 2.78
CA THR A 37 14.08 0.19 1.70
C THR A 37 13.39 1.52 1.97
N LEU A 38 12.14 1.50 2.46
CA LEU A 38 11.43 2.71 2.84
C LEU A 38 12.13 3.43 4.00
N SER A 39 12.46 2.70 5.07
CA SER A 39 13.17 3.21 6.24
C SER A 39 14.46 3.93 5.84
N GLN A 40 15.28 3.29 5.00
CA GLN A 40 16.52 3.87 4.50
C GLN A 40 16.28 5.15 3.69
N ARG A 41 15.29 5.16 2.79
CA ARG A 41 14.95 6.34 1.98
C ARG A 41 14.47 7.50 2.85
N VAL A 42 13.60 7.25 3.82
CA VAL A 42 13.14 8.29 4.76
C VAL A 42 14.30 8.80 5.62
N GLN A 43 15.20 7.92 6.06
CA GLN A 43 16.38 8.32 6.81
C GLN A 43 17.29 9.24 5.99
N ILE A 44 17.53 8.92 4.72
CA ILE A 44 18.30 9.78 3.81
C ILE A 44 17.61 11.14 3.63
N GLY A 45 16.30 11.16 3.41
CA GLY A 45 15.52 12.41 3.33
C GLY A 45 15.66 13.26 4.59
N GLY A 46 15.54 12.65 5.77
CA GLY A 46 15.77 13.31 7.06
C GLY A 46 17.16 13.93 7.17
N ILE A 47 18.22 13.20 6.77
CA ILE A 47 19.60 13.74 6.77
C ILE A 47 19.70 15.00 5.88
N LEU A 48 19.12 14.96 4.67
CA LEU A 48 19.14 16.10 3.76
C LEU A 48 18.50 17.35 4.39
N TRP A 49 17.33 17.19 5.02
CA TRP A 49 16.63 18.32 5.65
C TRP A 49 17.31 18.86 6.90
N ILE A 50 18.01 18.03 7.69
CA ILE A 50 18.86 18.54 8.78
C ILE A 50 19.93 19.47 8.21
N ILE A 51 20.62 19.05 7.15
CA ILE A 51 21.71 19.81 6.54
C ILE A 51 21.18 21.12 5.96
N ILE A 52 20.11 21.07 5.16
CA ILE A 52 19.47 22.25 4.57
C ILE A 52 19.00 23.20 5.66
N GLY A 53 18.26 22.71 6.65
CA GLY A 53 17.72 23.52 7.73
C GLY A 53 18.80 24.19 8.58
N SER A 54 19.90 23.48 8.85
CA SER A 54 21.04 24.05 9.59
C SER A 54 21.69 25.21 8.85
N PHE A 55 21.91 25.07 7.54
CA PHE A 55 22.44 26.16 6.73
C PHE A 55 21.47 27.33 6.59
N GLN A 56 20.17 27.07 6.46
CA GLN A 56 19.13 28.11 6.42
C GLN A 56 19.09 28.93 7.71
N VAL A 57 19.15 28.28 8.89
CA VAL A 57 19.18 28.98 10.18
C VAL A 57 20.46 29.81 10.32
N LEU A 58 21.62 29.24 10.02
CA LEU A 58 22.89 29.96 10.09
C LEU A 58 22.90 31.18 9.15
N TYR A 59 22.43 31.00 7.91
CA TYR A 59 22.35 32.06 6.92
C TYR A 59 21.39 33.18 7.35
N ALA A 60 20.21 32.81 7.86
CA ALA A 60 19.23 33.75 8.39
C ALA A 60 19.80 34.59 9.55
N LEU A 61 20.54 33.96 10.48
CA LEU A 61 21.15 34.68 11.60
C LEU A 61 22.21 35.69 11.13
N ILE A 62 23.02 35.33 10.14
CA ILE A 62 24.02 36.24 9.55
C ILE A 62 23.32 37.44 8.88
N LEU A 63 22.30 37.20 8.07
CA LEU A 63 21.56 38.27 7.40
C LEU A 63 20.81 39.17 8.38
N LEU A 64 20.17 38.60 9.41
CA LEU A 64 19.48 39.37 10.44
C LEU A 64 20.45 40.29 11.18
N PHE A 65 21.66 39.80 11.48
CA PHE A 65 22.70 40.59 12.15
C PHE A 65 23.23 41.73 11.27
N LEU A 66 23.41 41.50 9.96
CA LEU A 66 24.02 42.48 9.05
C LEU A 66 23.03 43.50 8.50
N PHE A 67 21.80 43.09 8.19
CA PHE A 67 20.87 43.90 7.39
C PHE A 67 19.49 44.11 8.06
N PHE A 68 19.21 43.45 9.19
CA PHE A 68 17.92 43.50 9.90
C PHE A 68 16.71 43.26 8.97
N ASP A 69 16.82 42.24 8.12
CA ASP A 69 15.81 41.90 7.11
C ASP A 69 14.74 40.94 7.66
N TRP A 70 13.47 41.30 7.50
CA TRP A 70 12.33 40.46 7.89
C TRP A 70 12.28 39.16 7.06
N PHE A 71 12.75 39.19 5.81
CA PHE A 71 12.80 38.01 4.95
C PHE A 71 13.80 36.99 5.49
N ALA A 72 14.91 37.44 6.07
CA ALA A 72 15.86 36.56 6.76
C ALA A 72 15.21 35.83 7.94
N ALA A 73 14.34 36.50 8.70
CA ALA A 73 13.59 35.85 9.79
C ALA A 73 12.68 34.72 9.27
N VAL A 74 12.02 34.90 8.12
CA VAL A 74 11.21 33.86 7.48
C VAL A 74 12.07 32.65 7.09
N ILE A 75 13.23 32.87 6.45
CA ILE A 75 14.16 31.78 6.11
C ILE A 75 14.59 31.02 7.36
N GLY A 76 14.88 31.72 8.46
CA GLY A 76 15.26 31.11 9.73
C GLY A 76 14.15 30.21 10.30
N VAL A 77 12.90 30.68 10.29
CA VAL A 77 11.74 29.88 10.73
C VAL A 77 11.55 28.64 9.87
N ILE A 78 11.65 28.77 8.54
CA ILE A 78 11.56 27.61 7.64
C ILE A 78 12.70 26.62 7.89
N GLY A 79 13.92 27.12 8.14
CA GLY A 79 15.07 26.28 8.50
C GLY A 79 14.81 25.46 9.76
N ILE A 80 14.21 26.06 10.79
CA ILE A 80 13.80 25.35 12.01
C ILE A 80 12.72 24.30 11.70
N LEU A 81 11.72 24.63 10.86
CA LEU A 81 10.68 23.68 10.46
C LEU A 81 11.26 22.47 9.72
N ASN A 82 12.26 22.67 8.87
CA ASN A 82 12.97 21.59 8.19
C ASN A 82 13.69 20.67 9.19
N ILE A 83 14.36 21.24 10.21
CA ILE A 83 14.98 20.45 11.28
C ILE A 83 13.90 19.68 12.07
N VAL A 84 12.81 20.31 12.46
CA VAL A 84 11.72 19.63 13.20
C VAL A 84 11.13 18.48 12.38
N THR A 85 10.91 18.70 11.08
CA THR A 85 10.35 17.70 10.17
C THR A 85 11.31 16.53 10.00
N SER A 86 12.60 16.81 9.85
CA SER A 86 13.62 15.76 9.75
C SER A 86 13.65 14.84 10.98
N VAL A 87 13.55 15.40 12.19
CA VAL A 87 13.52 14.59 13.43
C VAL A 87 12.31 13.66 13.45
N LYS A 88 11.14 14.15 13.00
CA LYS A 88 9.93 13.32 12.86
C LYS A 88 10.14 12.20 11.84
N ASP A 89 10.81 12.48 10.73
CA ASP A 89 11.11 11.47 9.72
C ASP A 89 12.12 10.43 10.19
N PHE A 90 13.11 10.79 10.99
CA PHE A 90 14.01 9.84 11.65
C PHE A 90 13.31 8.93 12.66
N GLN A 91 12.34 9.46 13.38
CA GLN A 91 11.53 8.63 14.28
C GLN A 91 10.67 7.67 13.46
N TYR A 92 10.01 8.19 12.43
CA TYR A 92 9.18 7.40 11.52
C TYR A 92 9.97 6.30 10.81
N SER A 93 11.21 6.56 10.36
CA SER A 93 12.04 5.55 9.69
C SER A 93 12.34 4.34 10.57
N LYS A 94 12.34 4.51 11.89
CA LYS A 94 12.49 3.41 12.86
C LYS A 94 11.15 2.76 13.14
N THR A 95 10.13 3.56 13.45
CA THR A 95 8.79 3.06 13.82
C THR A 95 8.11 2.28 12.69
N VAL A 96 8.36 2.63 11.43
CA VAL A 96 7.74 1.94 10.27
C VAL A 96 8.16 0.48 10.14
N LEU A 97 9.31 0.08 10.71
CA LEU A 97 9.78 -1.31 10.70
C LEU A 97 8.96 -2.18 11.66
N ASP A 98 8.57 -1.62 12.80
CA ASP A 98 7.82 -2.33 13.84
C ASP A 98 6.30 -2.18 13.67
N ASN A 99 5.86 -1.04 13.13
CA ASN A 99 4.46 -0.66 13.00
C ASN A 99 4.18 -0.04 11.62
N PRO A 100 3.94 -0.88 10.58
CA PRO A 100 3.75 -0.42 9.19
C PRO A 100 2.33 0.13 8.90
N ASN A 101 1.69 0.75 9.89
CA ASN A 101 0.33 1.24 9.78
C ASN A 101 0.31 2.63 9.11
N GLY A 102 -0.63 2.87 8.20
CA GLY A 102 -0.88 4.21 7.67
C GLY A 102 0.18 4.74 6.69
N ILE A 103 1.06 3.88 6.16
CA ILE A 103 2.17 4.30 5.28
C ILE A 103 1.63 5.02 4.03
N VAL A 104 0.64 4.43 3.37
CA VAL A 104 0.08 5.01 2.13
C VAL A 104 -0.56 6.35 2.44
N GLU A 105 -1.35 6.42 3.51
CA GLU A 105 -2.08 7.60 3.95
C GLU A 105 -1.15 8.78 4.29
N LYS A 106 0.04 8.51 4.87
CA LYS A 106 1.07 9.54 5.11
C LYS A 106 1.57 10.18 3.81
N TYR A 107 1.79 9.38 2.77
CA TYR A 107 2.44 9.83 1.53
C TYR A 107 1.47 10.15 0.39
N GLU A 108 0.19 9.79 0.52
CA GLU A 108 -0.86 10.05 -0.47
C GLU A 108 -1.03 11.55 -0.77
N PRO A 109 -1.12 12.45 0.22
CA PRO A 109 -1.24 13.87 -0.07
C PRO A 109 -0.03 14.41 -0.83
N LEU A 110 -0.30 15.25 -1.83
CA LEU A 110 0.69 15.93 -2.67
C LEU A 110 1.01 17.35 -2.19
N GLY A 111 0.19 17.91 -1.29
CA GLY A 111 0.25 19.31 -0.89
C GLY A 111 1.61 19.69 -0.32
N ASP A 112 2.05 19.02 0.75
CA ASP A 112 3.26 19.40 1.47
C ASP A 112 4.53 19.29 0.60
N PRO A 113 4.78 18.18 -0.12
CA PRO A 113 5.99 18.07 -0.93
C PRO A 113 6.04 19.08 -2.09
N ILE A 114 4.89 19.40 -2.70
CA ILE A 114 4.81 20.41 -3.77
C ILE A 114 5.06 21.81 -3.21
N ALA A 115 4.45 22.15 -2.07
CA ALA A 115 4.64 23.45 -1.43
C ALA A 115 6.13 23.68 -1.08
N THR A 116 6.79 22.67 -0.53
CA THR A 116 8.23 22.70 -0.21
C THR A 116 9.08 22.89 -1.47
N LEU A 117 8.76 22.19 -2.57
CA LEU A 117 9.46 22.36 -3.84
C LEU A 117 9.32 23.79 -4.40
N ILE A 118 8.10 24.34 -4.38
CA ILE A 118 7.82 25.71 -4.84
C ILE A 118 8.63 26.71 -4.02
N TRP A 119 8.60 26.60 -2.69
CA TRP A 119 9.33 27.50 -1.80
C TRP A 119 10.84 27.48 -2.10
N ASN A 120 11.45 26.29 -2.15
CA ASN A 120 12.88 26.17 -2.42
C ASN A 120 13.26 26.64 -3.83
N SER A 121 12.38 26.46 -4.81
CA SER A 121 12.57 26.99 -6.17
C SER A 121 12.59 28.52 -6.17
N ILE A 122 11.65 29.16 -5.46
CA ILE A 122 11.62 30.62 -5.31
C ILE A 122 12.90 31.11 -4.65
N CYS A 123 13.36 30.47 -3.57
CA CYS A 123 14.62 30.84 -2.92
C CYS A 123 15.83 30.72 -3.86
N PHE A 124 15.90 29.66 -4.67
CA PHE A 124 16.95 29.49 -5.68
C PHE A 124 16.95 30.63 -6.71
N PHE A 125 15.78 30.94 -7.30
CA PHE A 125 15.68 32.02 -8.28
C PHE A 125 15.93 33.41 -7.68
N ALA A 126 15.49 33.65 -6.44
CA ALA A 126 15.77 34.88 -5.71
C ALA A 126 17.27 35.05 -5.47
N GLY A 127 17.97 33.99 -5.06
CA GLY A 127 19.43 33.98 -4.92
C GLY A 127 20.14 34.30 -6.23
N CYS A 128 19.69 33.69 -7.35
CA CYS A 128 20.23 33.98 -8.68
C CYS A 128 20.07 35.44 -9.07
N LEU A 129 18.89 36.03 -8.82
CA LEU A 129 18.61 37.43 -9.15
C LEU A 129 19.43 38.41 -8.29
N ALA A 130 19.65 38.06 -7.01
CA ALA A 130 20.45 38.85 -6.08
C ALA A 130 21.98 38.61 -6.19
N LEU A 131 22.42 37.69 -7.05
CA LEU A 131 23.82 37.22 -7.14
C LEU A 131 24.39 36.72 -5.81
N ASP A 132 23.51 36.19 -4.95
CA ASP A 132 23.87 35.66 -3.64
C ASP A 132 24.31 34.19 -3.78
N ILE A 133 25.63 33.97 -3.85
CA ILE A 133 26.22 32.63 -4.03
C ILE A 133 25.76 31.67 -2.92
N LEU A 134 25.67 32.14 -1.67
CA LEU A 134 25.32 31.28 -0.55
C LEU A 134 23.84 30.89 -0.60
N GLY A 135 22.96 31.84 -0.89
CA GLY A 135 21.53 31.58 -1.13
C GLY A 135 21.28 30.67 -2.33
N ILE A 136 22.06 30.82 -3.41
CA ILE A 136 21.98 29.94 -4.59
C ILE A 136 22.31 28.49 -4.21
N LEU A 137 23.39 28.26 -3.45
CA LEU A 137 23.77 26.91 -3.03
C LEU A 137 22.73 26.26 -2.13
N ILE A 138 22.21 27.01 -1.14
CA ILE A 138 21.15 26.53 -0.25
C ILE A 138 19.88 26.23 -1.05
N GLY A 139 19.50 27.10 -1.99
CA GLY A 139 18.37 26.92 -2.89
C GLY A 139 18.50 25.68 -3.77
N LEU A 140 19.66 25.45 -4.38
CA LEU A 140 19.94 24.26 -5.20
C LEU A 140 19.78 22.97 -4.40
N ILE A 141 20.40 22.89 -3.22
CA ILE A 141 20.31 21.71 -2.36
C ILE A 141 18.86 21.52 -1.89
N GLY A 142 18.15 22.62 -1.56
CA GLY A 142 16.73 22.59 -1.19
C GLY A 142 15.83 22.05 -2.29
N VAL A 143 16.03 22.47 -3.54
CA VAL A 143 15.32 21.92 -4.71
C VAL A 143 15.61 20.44 -4.86
N GLY A 144 16.88 20.03 -4.78
CA GLY A 144 17.28 18.63 -4.84
C GLY A 144 16.64 17.77 -3.75
N GLY A 145 16.63 18.24 -2.50
CA GLY A 145 15.98 17.58 -1.37
C GLY A 145 14.47 17.44 -1.58
N SER A 146 13.82 18.49 -2.10
CA SER A 146 12.37 18.46 -2.41
C SER A 146 12.03 17.42 -3.49
N ILE A 147 12.86 17.32 -4.52
CA ILE A 147 12.72 16.30 -5.57
C ILE A 147 12.91 14.90 -5.00
N TYR A 148 13.89 14.73 -4.09
CA TYR A 148 14.14 13.45 -3.43
C TYR A 148 12.92 12.98 -2.62
N ASP A 149 12.26 13.86 -1.88
CA ASP A 149 11.04 13.50 -1.15
C ASP A 149 9.90 13.12 -2.09
N LEU A 150 9.67 13.92 -3.14
CA LEU A 150 8.60 13.70 -4.11
C LEU A 150 8.75 12.39 -4.88
N ILE A 151 9.94 12.15 -5.44
CA ILE A 151 10.18 11.03 -6.37
C ILE A 151 10.82 9.86 -5.63
N GLY A 152 11.82 10.14 -4.80
CA GLY A 152 12.62 9.14 -4.10
C GLY A 152 11.87 8.45 -2.96
N VAL A 153 11.12 9.19 -2.14
CA VAL A 153 10.38 8.61 -1.00
C VAL A 153 8.92 8.38 -1.37
N ARG A 154 8.17 9.44 -1.67
CA ARG A 154 6.74 9.35 -1.99
C ARG A 154 6.52 8.53 -3.25
N GLY A 155 7.26 8.80 -4.33
CA GLY A 155 7.17 8.04 -5.57
C GLY A 155 7.39 6.54 -5.37
N PHE A 156 8.35 6.17 -4.51
CA PHE A 156 8.58 4.78 -4.13
C PHE A 156 7.35 4.16 -3.43
N VAL A 157 6.80 4.82 -2.40
CA VAL A 157 5.61 4.32 -1.69
C VAL A 157 4.41 4.17 -2.62
N MET A 158 4.16 5.18 -3.46
CA MET A 158 3.03 5.16 -4.38
C MET A 158 3.19 4.11 -5.49
N SER A 159 4.41 3.86 -5.97
CA SER A 159 4.67 2.80 -6.94
C SER A 159 4.37 1.40 -6.40
N LYS A 160 4.45 1.21 -5.07
CA LYS A 160 4.21 -0.07 -4.37
C LYS A 160 2.99 -0.01 -3.46
N ARG A 161 2.04 0.87 -3.78
CA ARG A 161 0.89 1.20 -2.92
C ARG A 161 0.14 -0.02 -2.42
N GLU A 162 -0.11 -1.01 -3.28
CA GLU A 162 -0.83 -2.23 -2.92
C GLU A 162 -0.07 -3.09 -1.91
N ALA A 163 1.26 -3.22 -2.07
CA ALA A 163 2.11 -3.95 -1.15
C ALA A 163 2.12 -3.28 0.23
N PHE A 164 2.23 -1.94 0.28
CA PHE A 164 2.12 -1.18 1.53
C PHE A 164 0.73 -1.24 2.16
N ALA A 165 -0.34 -1.18 1.35
CA ALA A 165 -1.71 -1.29 1.84
C ALA A 165 -2.02 -2.67 2.44
N ALA A 166 -1.46 -3.75 1.89
CA ALA A 166 -1.64 -5.12 2.39
C ALA A 166 -0.93 -5.37 3.75
N MET A 167 0.06 -4.54 4.08
CA MET A 167 0.75 -4.56 5.37
C MET A 167 -0.04 -3.85 6.48
N ASN A 168 -1.01 -3.00 6.14
CA ASN A 168 -1.86 -2.32 7.11
C ASN A 168 -2.91 -3.30 7.70
N PRO A 169 -2.81 -3.69 8.98
CA PRO A 169 -3.72 -4.65 9.62
C PRO A 169 -5.17 -4.12 9.68
N SER A 170 -5.35 -2.79 9.72
CA SER A 170 -6.67 -2.14 9.78
C SER A 170 -7.51 -2.41 8.52
N ARG A 171 -6.87 -2.61 7.35
CA ARG A 171 -7.57 -2.98 6.10
C ARG A 171 -7.98 -4.45 6.04
N ARG A 172 -7.42 -5.33 6.86
CA ARG A 172 -7.81 -6.75 6.88
C ARG A 172 -9.19 -6.99 7.49
N SER A 173 -9.74 -6.01 8.23
CA SER A 173 -11.00 -6.16 8.94
C SER A 173 -12.24 -5.65 8.19
N PHE A 174 -12.11 -4.92 7.08
CA PHE A 174 -13.23 -4.15 6.51
C PHE A 174 -13.38 -4.19 4.98
N GLY A 175 -13.01 -5.30 4.32
CA GLY A 175 -13.34 -5.46 2.90
C GLY A 175 -13.02 -6.85 2.36
N ASN A 176 -14.08 -7.65 2.16
CA ASN A 176 -14.18 -8.89 1.37
C ASN A 176 -13.02 -9.91 1.42
N PRO A 177 -13.31 -11.18 1.76
CA PRO A 177 -12.37 -12.27 1.48
C PRO A 177 -12.37 -12.58 -0.03
N ILE A 178 -11.58 -11.86 -0.81
CA ILE A 178 -11.10 -12.35 -2.12
C ILE A 178 -9.62 -12.65 -2.00
N PHE A 179 -9.30 -13.65 -1.16
CA PHE A 179 -8.35 -14.73 -1.43
C PHE A 179 -8.38 -15.66 -0.22
N SER A 180 -9.35 -16.58 -0.19
CA SER A 180 -9.26 -17.70 0.74
C SER A 180 -8.09 -18.55 0.30
N ASP A 181 -6.97 -18.32 0.98
CA ASP A 181 -5.97 -19.30 1.40
C ASP A 181 -6.22 -20.71 0.84
N LYS A 182 -5.61 -20.99 -0.31
CA LYS A 182 -5.42 -22.36 -0.81
C LYS A 182 -4.05 -22.86 -0.34
N SER A 183 -3.78 -22.78 0.96
CA SER A 183 -2.66 -23.44 1.62
C SER A 183 -3.06 -23.99 2.98
N ARG A 184 -4.21 -24.68 3.04
CA ARG A 184 -4.40 -25.71 4.07
C ARG A 184 -3.44 -26.85 3.75
N ARG A 185 -2.28 -26.77 4.40
CA ARG A 185 -1.21 -27.76 4.46
C ARG A 185 -1.84 -29.15 4.64
N TYR A 186 -1.59 -30.05 3.69
CA TYR A 186 -1.85 -31.49 3.86
C TYR A 186 -0.95 -31.98 5.00
N ASP A 187 -1.56 -32.40 6.11
CA ASP A 187 -0.88 -33.04 7.24
C ASP A 187 -0.94 -34.56 7.03
N PRO A 188 0.19 -35.24 6.74
CA PRO A 188 0.20 -36.69 6.52
C PRO A 188 0.17 -37.52 7.81
N THR A 189 0.00 -36.90 8.99
CA THR A 189 0.17 -37.60 10.29
C THR A 189 -1.10 -37.77 11.11
N ALA A 190 -2.27 -37.42 10.58
CA ALA A 190 -3.54 -37.82 11.18
C ALA A 190 -3.79 -39.32 10.92
N SER A 191 -3.44 -40.14 11.91
CA SER A 191 -3.78 -41.55 11.96
C SER A 191 -5.30 -41.70 12.07
N ASP A 192 -5.92 -42.17 10.98
CA ASP A 192 -7.30 -42.65 11.00
C ASP A 192 -7.36 -43.92 11.85
N ASP A 193 -7.78 -43.77 13.10
CA ASP A 193 -8.19 -44.90 13.95
C ASP A 193 -9.63 -45.30 13.55
N PRO A 194 -9.85 -46.48 12.94
CA PRO A 194 -11.16 -46.85 12.39
C PRO A 194 -12.20 -47.23 13.46
N ASN A 195 -11.86 -47.16 14.76
CA ASN A 195 -12.72 -47.70 15.83
C ASN A 195 -13.22 -46.68 16.87
N ARG A 196 -13.25 -45.38 16.55
CA ARG A 196 -13.94 -44.41 17.43
C ARG A 196 -15.46 -44.49 17.24
N ALA A 197 -16.07 -45.46 17.89
CA ALA A 197 -17.51 -45.56 18.07
C ALA A 197 -18.05 -44.33 18.83
N ASN A 198 -18.85 -43.50 18.15
CA ASN A 198 -19.70 -42.53 18.82
C ASN A 198 -20.99 -43.22 19.26
N SER A 199 -21.24 -43.24 20.58
CA SER A 199 -22.56 -43.61 21.11
C SER A 199 -23.61 -42.52 20.83
N PRO A 200 -24.88 -42.90 20.66
CA PRO A 200 -25.93 -42.03 20.13
C PRO A 200 -26.64 -41.25 21.25
N SER A 201 -26.82 -39.95 21.06
CA SER A 201 -27.85 -39.20 21.77
C SER A 201 -28.44 -38.14 20.85
N GLY A 202 -29.71 -38.33 20.50
CA GLY A 202 -30.47 -37.43 19.65
C GLY A 202 -31.67 -38.12 19.00
N ASN A 203 -32.77 -38.22 19.76
CA ASN A 203 -34.04 -38.82 19.35
C ASN A 203 -34.57 -38.34 17.97
N PRO A 204 -35.14 -39.23 17.14
CA PRO A 204 -35.79 -38.88 15.88
C PRO A 204 -37.23 -38.46 16.17
N GLY A 205 -37.52 -37.16 16.29
CA GLY A 205 -38.90 -36.76 16.57
C GLY A 205 -39.24 -35.28 16.59
N ARG A 206 -38.34 -34.37 16.20
CA ARG A 206 -38.69 -32.95 16.08
C ARG A 206 -38.18 -32.38 14.75
N PRO A 207 -39.06 -31.80 13.91
CA PRO A 207 -38.61 -30.93 12.83
C PRO A 207 -37.80 -29.79 13.42
N ASN A 208 -36.61 -29.52 12.86
CA ASN A 208 -35.87 -28.30 13.17
C ASN A 208 -36.78 -27.09 12.86
N PRO A 209 -36.84 -26.06 13.73
CA PRO A 209 -37.61 -24.87 13.44
C PRO A 209 -37.08 -24.19 12.16
N PRO A 210 -37.94 -23.55 11.36
CA PRO A 210 -37.51 -22.88 10.14
C PRO A 210 -36.51 -21.78 10.48
N ARG A 211 -35.35 -21.80 9.81
CA ARG A 211 -34.41 -20.68 9.81
C ARG A 211 -35.12 -19.48 9.17
N ALA A 212 -35.21 -18.37 9.89
CA ALA A 212 -36.03 -17.19 9.56
C ALA A 212 -35.58 -16.41 8.31
N ASP A 213 -34.55 -16.86 7.59
CA ASP A 213 -33.91 -16.09 6.52
C ASP A 213 -33.90 -16.83 5.18
N ALA A 214 -34.85 -17.73 4.92
CA ALA A 214 -34.97 -18.38 3.63
C ALA A 214 -35.45 -17.35 2.58
N PRO A 215 -34.67 -17.05 1.53
CA PRO A 215 -35.11 -16.13 0.48
C PRO A 215 -36.40 -16.67 -0.16
N ALA A 216 -37.32 -15.75 -0.50
CA ALA A 216 -38.70 -16.00 -0.92
C ALA A 216 -38.88 -16.95 -2.13
N ASN A 217 -37.78 -17.37 -2.75
CA ASN A 217 -37.73 -18.22 -3.94
C ASN A 217 -36.87 -19.49 -3.76
N SER A 218 -36.62 -19.94 -2.52
CA SER A 218 -35.85 -21.17 -2.23
C SER A 218 -36.63 -22.47 -2.53
N TRP A 219 -35.91 -23.59 -2.70
CA TRP A 219 -36.48 -24.94 -2.85
C TRP A 219 -35.77 -25.95 -1.97
N THR A 220 -36.50 -26.94 -1.45
CA THR A 220 -35.95 -27.97 -0.55
C THR A 220 -35.67 -29.24 -1.34
N CYS A 221 -34.46 -29.79 -1.20
CA CYS A 221 -34.06 -31.02 -1.88
C CYS A 221 -34.80 -32.23 -1.29
N PRO A 222 -35.53 -33.04 -2.08
CA PRO A 222 -36.26 -34.20 -1.58
C PRO A 222 -35.34 -35.37 -1.21
N SER A 223 -34.08 -35.37 -1.65
CA SER A 223 -33.11 -36.45 -1.32
C SER A 223 -32.44 -36.24 0.03
N CYS A 224 -32.07 -35.01 0.38
CA CYS A 224 -31.28 -34.73 1.59
C CYS A 224 -31.84 -33.64 2.50
N GLY A 225 -33.02 -33.09 2.19
CA GLY A 225 -33.69 -32.06 3.00
C GLY A 225 -33.03 -30.67 2.99
N ARG A 226 -31.96 -30.48 2.19
CA ARG A 226 -31.24 -29.20 2.14
C ARG A 226 -32.05 -28.14 1.38
N VAL A 227 -32.14 -26.95 1.95
CA VAL A 227 -32.73 -25.78 1.28
C VAL A 227 -31.69 -25.13 0.36
N ASN A 228 -32.05 -24.98 -0.91
CA ASN A 228 -31.23 -24.36 -1.95
C ASN A 228 -31.91 -23.06 -2.42
N ALA A 229 -31.11 -22.08 -2.88
CA ALA A 229 -31.64 -20.87 -3.48
C ALA A 229 -32.29 -21.14 -4.85
N ALA A 230 -33.19 -20.24 -5.30
CA ALA A 230 -33.98 -20.41 -6.52
C ALA A 230 -33.18 -20.74 -7.78
N TYR A 231 -32.04 -20.05 -7.92
CA TYR A 231 -31.15 -20.09 -9.08
C TYR A 231 -30.26 -21.34 -9.09
N VAL A 232 -30.22 -22.12 -8.01
CA VAL A 232 -29.44 -23.35 -7.91
C VAL A 232 -30.24 -24.48 -8.54
N GLY A 233 -29.80 -24.95 -9.72
CA GLY A 233 -30.45 -26.05 -10.45
C GLY A 233 -30.15 -27.45 -9.91
N THR A 234 -29.06 -27.61 -9.14
CA THR A 234 -28.58 -28.90 -8.62
C THR A 234 -28.14 -28.75 -7.17
N CYS A 235 -28.67 -29.59 -6.29
CA CYS A 235 -28.27 -29.66 -4.88
C CYS A 235 -26.86 -30.25 -4.75
N ALA A 236 -26.14 -29.92 -3.68
CA ALA A 236 -24.82 -30.48 -3.38
C ALA A 236 -24.77 -32.02 -3.28
N CYS A 237 -25.92 -32.68 -3.05
CA CYS A 237 -26.03 -34.14 -3.08
C CYS A 237 -26.21 -34.71 -4.50
N GLY A 238 -26.11 -33.89 -5.54
CA GLY A 238 -26.22 -34.30 -6.95
C GLY A 238 -27.64 -34.30 -7.54
N ARG A 239 -28.70 -34.13 -6.73
CA ARG A 239 -30.10 -34.12 -7.23
C ARG A 239 -30.47 -32.77 -7.86
N ARG A 240 -31.09 -32.81 -9.05
CA ARG A 240 -31.60 -31.63 -9.77
C ARG A 240 -32.98 -31.20 -9.25
N LYS A 241 -33.29 -29.91 -9.41
CA LYS A 241 -34.55 -29.29 -8.95
C LYS A 241 -35.82 -29.92 -9.55
N ASN A 242 -35.74 -30.49 -10.74
CA ASN A 242 -36.87 -31.04 -11.51
C ASN A 242 -36.72 -32.57 -11.75
N SER A 243 -36.12 -33.32 -10.83
CA SER A 243 -35.82 -34.76 -11.00
C SER A 243 -36.06 -35.59 -9.75
#